data_AF-A0A8C6BHS1-F1
#
_entry.id   AF-A0A8C6BHS1-F1
#
_cell.length_a   1.000
_cell.length_b   1.000
_cell.length_c   1.000
_cell.angle_alpha   90.00
_cell.angle_beta   90.00
_cell.angle_gamma   90.00
#
_symmetry.space_group_name_H-M   'P 1'
#
loop_
_entity.id
_entity.type
_entity.pdbx_description
1 polymer ?
#
loop_
_entity_poly.entity_id
_entity_poly.type
_entity_poly.pdbx_seq_one_letter_code
_entity_poly.pdbx_strand_id
1 'polypeptide(L)'
;VAHFLQCTTRMSGTESSTEHAEWTQSSRRKNLTNFLEQKIRCLEKQRKELLEVNQQWDQQFRSMKKLYERKVTELKTKLDAAESFLGTLEKELQHSQRESDQQQREEKEKESLNEELHELKRENKLLKEKIALASQKKQHFECEIKRLNKALQDALKMECSSSPEDCLRKSEMECSHEEMRTEMEVLKQQVQIYEEDFKKERSDRERLNQEKEELQQINQTSQTQLNRLNSQIKACQMEKEKLERQLKQMYFLTSNYGWNFHLRDPCLPTGPGAVQDLQKYPPDCQWYAPDLFPPDVQDKANGFSSEKKANA
;
A
#
# COMPACT_ATOMS: atom_id res chain seq x y z
N VAL A 1 -64.77 -111.13 -61.56
CA VAL A 1 -64.33 -111.12 -62.97
C VAL A 1 -63.54 -109.84 -63.21
N ALA A 2 -62.27 -110.01 -63.59
CA ALA A 2 -61.29 -109.08 -64.21
C ALA A 2 -61.19 -107.65 -63.61
N HIS A 3 -60.16 -107.28 -62.84
CA HIS A 3 -58.76 -107.04 -63.23
C HIS A 3 -58.58 -106.33 -64.58
N PHE A 4 -58.19 -105.05 -64.54
CA PHE A 4 -57.27 -104.51 -65.52
C PHE A 4 -56.17 -103.71 -64.82
N LEU A 5 -55.02 -104.37 -64.70
CA LEU A 5 -53.71 -103.79 -64.43
C LEU A 5 -53.26 -103.04 -65.69
N GLN A 6 -52.72 -101.83 -65.53
CA GLN A 6 -51.69 -101.32 -66.42
C GLN A 6 -50.71 -100.43 -65.65
N CYS A 7 -49.59 -101.08 -65.33
CA CYS A 7 -48.20 -100.62 -65.39
C CYS A 7 -47.89 -99.11 -65.27
N THR A 8 -47.19 -98.79 -64.18
CA THR A 8 -45.90 -98.08 -64.16
C THR A 8 -45.63 -97.04 -65.24
N THR A 9 -45.50 -95.76 -64.83
CA THR A 9 -44.31 -94.93 -65.15
C THR A 9 -44.20 -93.83 -64.11
N ARG A 10 -43.21 -93.97 -63.23
CA ARG A 10 -42.69 -92.92 -62.34
C ARG A 10 -41.97 -91.90 -63.22
N MET A 11 -42.59 -90.75 -63.50
CA MET A 11 -41.90 -89.59 -64.06
C MET A 11 -41.64 -88.61 -62.91
N SER A 12 -40.45 -88.72 -62.32
CA SER A 12 -39.80 -87.64 -61.58
C SER A 12 -39.58 -86.47 -62.54
N GLY A 13 -40.37 -85.42 -62.38
CA GLY A 13 -40.36 -84.24 -63.23
C GLY A 13 -40.86 -83.02 -62.45
N THR A 14 -40.32 -82.80 -61.25
CA THR A 14 -40.62 -81.60 -60.45
C THR A 14 -39.45 -81.20 -59.54
N GLU A 15 -38.22 -81.63 -59.86
CA GLU A 15 -37.00 -81.24 -59.12
C GLU A 15 -36.20 -80.17 -59.90
N SER A 16 -36.29 -80.14 -61.24
CA SER A 16 -35.58 -79.16 -62.08
C SER A 16 -36.08 -77.71 -61.94
N SER A 17 -37.36 -77.50 -61.60
CA SER A 17 -37.94 -76.14 -61.52
C SER A 17 -37.75 -75.47 -60.16
N THR A 18 -37.58 -76.25 -59.09
CA THR A 18 -37.24 -75.79 -57.74
C THR A 18 -35.75 -75.50 -57.62
N GLU A 19 -34.88 -76.32 -58.21
CA GLU A 19 -33.43 -76.08 -58.24
C GLU A 19 -33.05 -74.78 -58.96
N HIS A 20 -33.71 -74.46 -60.08
CA HIS A 20 -33.47 -73.20 -60.80
C HIS A 20 -33.92 -71.96 -60.01
N ALA A 21 -35.02 -72.05 -59.27
CA ALA A 21 -35.50 -70.97 -58.41
C ALA A 21 -34.59 -70.76 -57.20
N GLU A 22 -34.08 -71.84 -56.60
CA GLU A 22 -33.07 -71.81 -55.54
C GLU A 22 -31.73 -71.25 -56.02
N TRP A 23 -31.29 -71.61 -57.23
CA TRP A 23 -30.06 -71.07 -57.84
C TRP A 23 -30.15 -69.56 -58.09
N THR A 24 -31.33 -69.08 -58.53
CA THR A 24 -31.58 -67.67 -58.80
C THR A 24 -31.71 -66.85 -57.50
N GLN A 25 -32.36 -67.40 -56.46
CA GLN A 25 -32.38 -66.81 -55.12
C GLN A 25 -30.99 -66.81 -54.46
N SER A 26 -30.22 -67.88 -54.63
CA SER A 26 -28.84 -67.99 -54.15
C SER A 26 -27.94 -66.96 -54.82
N SER A 27 -28.07 -66.78 -56.14
CA SER A 27 -27.33 -65.76 -56.89
C SER A 27 -27.68 -64.33 -56.46
N ARG A 28 -28.99 -64.01 -56.31
CA ARG A 28 -29.43 -62.69 -55.83
C ARG A 28 -28.96 -62.39 -54.40
N ARG A 29 -28.98 -63.40 -53.52
CA ARG A 29 -28.47 -63.30 -52.15
C ARG A 29 -26.96 -63.06 -52.15
N LYS A 30 -26.19 -63.80 -52.94
CA LYS A 30 -24.73 -63.62 -53.10
C LYS A 30 -24.38 -62.22 -53.63
N ASN A 31 -25.13 -61.70 -54.61
CA ASN A 31 -24.92 -60.35 -55.14
C ASN A 31 -25.22 -59.26 -54.10
N LEU A 32 -26.28 -59.42 -53.30
CA LEU A 32 -26.59 -58.52 -52.19
C LEU A 32 -25.51 -58.57 -51.10
N THR A 33 -25.04 -59.77 -50.74
CA THR A 33 -23.94 -59.94 -49.78
C THR A 33 -22.66 -59.27 -50.27
N ASN A 34 -22.28 -59.48 -51.53
CA ASN A 34 -21.11 -58.83 -52.14
C ASN A 34 -21.22 -57.29 -52.12
N PHE A 35 -22.41 -56.75 -52.40
CA PHE A 35 -22.68 -55.31 -52.34
C PHE A 35 -22.56 -54.76 -50.90
N LEU A 36 -23.13 -55.46 -49.92
CA LEU A 36 -23.02 -55.08 -48.51
C LEU A 36 -21.57 -55.14 -48.01
N GLU A 37 -20.80 -56.16 -48.40
CA GLU A 37 -19.38 -56.26 -48.09
C GLU A 37 -18.58 -55.10 -48.70
N GLN A 38 -18.86 -54.71 -49.94
CA GLN A 38 -18.20 -53.55 -50.56
C GLN A 38 -18.56 -52.25 -49.83
N LYS A 39 -19.83 -52.09 -49.41
CA LYS A 39 -20.26 -50.94 -48.62
C LYS A 39 -19.57 -50.91 -47.25
N ILE A 40 -19.43 -52.05 -46.58
CA ILE A 40 -18.69 -52.19 -45.31
C ILE A 40 -17.24 -51.76 -45.51
N ARG A 41 -16.55 -52.26 -46.55
CA ARG A 41 -15.16 -51.87 -46.86
C ARG A 41 -15.02 -50.36 -47.10
N CYS A 42 -15.94 -49.74 -47.83
CA CYS A 42 -15.92 -48.29 -48.03
C CYS A 42 -16.11 -47.50 -46.73
N LEU A 43 -17.04 -47.92 -45.88
CA LEU A 43 -17.28 -47.28 -44.57
C LEU A 43 -16.10 -47.47 -43.62
N GLU A 44 -15.45 -48.63 -43.64
CA GLU A 44 -14.23 -48.87 -42.87
C GLU A 44 -13.09 -47.94 -43.29
N LYS A 45 -12.93 -47.71 -44.60
CA LYS A 45 -11.96 -46.75 -45.12
C LYS A 45 -12.26 -45.32 -44.65
N GLN A 46 -13.51 -44.88 -44.79
CA GLN A 46 -13.95 -43.56 -44.32
C GLN A 46 -13.77 -43.40 -42.81
N ARG A 47 -14.08 -44.43 -42.02
CA ARG A 47 -13.86 -44.43 -40.56
C ARG A 47 -12.39 -44.27 -40.21
N LYS A 48 -11.49 -44.94 -40.93
CA LYS A 48 -10.03 -44.81 -40.73
C LYS A 48 -9.54 -43.41 -41.07
N GLU A 49 -9.95 -42.87 -42.22
CA GLU A 49 -9.62 -41.50 -42.64
C GLU A 49 -10.12 -40.46 -41.62
N LEU A 50 -11.36 -40.63 -41.12
CA LEU A 50 -11.91 -39.74 -40.10
C LEU A 50 -11.15 -39.83 -38.77
N LEU A 51 -10.74 -41.04 -38.36
CA LEU A 51 -9.94 -41.26 -37.16
C LEU A 51 -8.57 -40.59 -37.28
N GLU A 52 -7.95 -40.65 -38.46
CA GLU A 52 -6.64 -40.03 -38.72
C GLU A 52 -6.73 -38.50 -38.71
N VAL A 53 -7.75 -37.90 -39.33
CA VAL A 53 -8.00 -36.46 -39.22
C VAL A 53 -8.26 -36.05 -37.77
N ASN A 54 -9.06 -36.81 -37.03
CA ASN A 54 -9.31 -36.53 -35.61
C ASN A 54 -8.02 -36.59 -34.78
N GLN A 55 -7.16 -37.58 -35.03
CA GLN A 55 -5.86 -37.70 -34.36
C GLN A 55 -4.93 -36.51 -34.68
N GLN A 56 -4.90 -36.05 -35.94
CA GLN A 56 -4.14 -34.87 -36.33
C GLN A 56 -4.67 -33.60 -35.64
N TRP A 57 -6.00 -33.43 -35.59
CA TRP A 57 -6.63 -32.31 -34.89
C TRP A 57 -6.30 -32.31 -33.39
N ASP A 58 -6.38 -33.47 -32.74
CA ASP A 58 -6.00 -33.62 -31.33
C ASP A 58 -4.53 -33.27 -31.11
N GLN A 59 -3.64 -33.67 -32.02
CA GLN A 59 -2.22 -33.34 -31.94
C GLN A 59 -1.97 -31.85 -32.10
N GLN A 60 -2.63 -31.20 -33.07
CA GLN A 60 -2.52 -29.75 -33.28
C GLN A 60 -3.08 -28.99 -32.07
N PHE A 61 -4.23 -29.38 -31.55
CA PHE A 61 -4.84 -28.78 -30.38
C PHE A 61 -3.94 -28.91 -29.15
N ARG A 62 -3.40 -30.11 -28.88
CA ARG A 62 -2.47 -30.33 -27.75
C ARG A 62 -1.18 -29.52 -27.91
N SER A 63 -0.64 -29.43 -29.12
CA SER A 63 0.57 -28.66 -29.41
C SER A 63 0.34 -27.16 -29.16
N MET A 64 -0.78 -26.64 -29.68
CA MET A 64 -1.21 -25.25 -29.51
C MET A 64 -1.48 -24.93 -28.03
N LYS A 65 -2.24 -25.79 -27.33
CA LYS A 65 -2.54 -25.65 -25.91
C LYS A 65 -1.25 -25.58 -25.08
N LYS A 66 -0.32 -26.51 -25.30
CA LYS A 66 0.97 -26.54 -24.61
C LYS A 66 1.82 -25.30 -24.88
N LEU A 67 1.72 -24.71 -26.08
CA LEU A 67 2.42 -23.47 -26.42
C LEU A 67 1.87 -22.29 -25.62
N TYR A 68 0.55 -22.13 -25.59
CA TYR A 68 -0.07 -21.03 -24.84
C TYR A 68 0.03 -21.20 -23.33
N GLU A 69 -0.08 -22.42 -22.80
CA GLU A 69 0.20 -22.70 -21.39
C GLU A 69 1.61 -22.24 -21.01
N ARG A 70 2.63 -22.58 -21.82
CA ARG A 70 4.00 -22.09 -21.64
C ARG A 70 4.07 -20.57 -21.70
N LYS A 71 3.38 -19.95 -22.66
CA LYS A 71 3.39 -18.49 -22.81
C LYS A 71 2.78 -17.77 -21.62
N VAL A 72 1.68 -18.29 -21.09
CA VAL A 72 1.03 -17.77 -19.88
C VAL A 72 1.97 -17.89 -18.69
N THR A 73 2.64 -19.04 -18.51
CA THR A 73 3.61 -19.19 -17.42
C THR A 73 4.81 -18.24 -17.57
N GLU A 74 5.32 -18.03 -18.78
CA GLU A 74 6.43 -17.09 -19.05
C GLU A 74 6.03 -15.64 -18.74
N LEU A 75 4.81 -15.23 -19.10
CA LEU A 75 4.32 -13.88 -18.81
C LEU A 75 4.08 -13.68 -17.31
N LYS A 76 3.55 -14.69 -16.61
CA LYS A 76 3.39 -14.65 -15.15
C LYS A 76 4.73 -14.49 -14.46
N THR A 77 5.74 -15.29 -14.81
CA THR A 77 7.07 -15.16 -14.19
C THR A 77 7.74 -13.82 -14.49
N LYS A 78 7.54 -13.26 -15.68
CA LYS A 78 8.02 -11.90 -16.01
C LYS A 78 7.29 -10.81 -15.22
N LEU A 79 5.98 -10.96 -15.00
CA LEU A 79 5.19 -10.05 -14.18
C LEU A 79 5.67 -10.09 -12.72
N ASP A 80 5.78 -11.27 -12.13
CA ASP A 80 6.24 -11.45 -10.74
C ASP A 80 7.65 -10.87 -10.54
N ALA A 81 8.54 -11.05 -11.52
CA ALA A 81 9.88 -10.46 -11.51
C ALA A 81 9.81 -8.93 -11.55
N ALA A 82 9.02 -8.35 -12.46
CA ALA A 82 8.85 -6.90 -12.58
C ALA A 82 8.23 -6.28 -11.32
N GLU A 83 7.22 -6.92 -10.73
CA GLU A 83 6.62 -6.49 -9.46
C GLU A 83 7.63 -6.52 -8.32
N SER A 84 8.47 -7.54 -8.26
CA SER A 84 9.57 -7.63 -7.28
C SER A 84 10.59 -6.50 -7.46
N PHE A 85 10.97 -6.17 -8.71
CA PHE A 85 11.86 -5.05 -9.02
C PHE A 85 11.25 -3.69 -8.65
N LEU A 86 9.96 -3.49 -8.90
CA LEU A 86 9.24 -2.28 -8.49
C LEU A 86 9.20 -2.17 -6.96
N GLY A 87 8.92 -3.27 -6.26
CA GLY A 87 8.93 -3.31 -4.81
C GLY A 87 10.30 -3.02 -4.18
N THR A 88 11.40 -3.37 -4.85
CA THR A 88 12.75 -2.96 -4.42
C THR A 88 13.02 -1.49 -4.66
N LEU A 89 12.64 -0.98 -5.84
CA LEU A 89 12.83 0.43 -6.21
C LEU A 89 12.02 1.37 -5.30
N GLU A 90 10.80 0.97 -4.95
CA GLU A 90 9.94 1.71 -4.03
C GLU A 90 10.56 1.79 -2.62
N LYS A 91 11.16 0.70 -2.15
CA LYS A 91 11.89 0.71 -0.86
C LYS A 91 13.11 1.61 -0.91
N GLU A 92 13.87 1.60 -1.99
CA GLU A 92 15.03 2.49 -2.19
C GLU A 92 14.60 3.96 -2.21
N LEU A 93 13.49 4.30 -2.90
CA LEU A 93 12.95 5.65 -2.91
C LEU A 93 12.51 6.09 -1.51
N GLN A 94 11.79 5.24 -0.78
CA GLN A 94 11.35 5.50 0.60
C GLN A 94 12.53 5.62 1.57
N HIS A 95 13.64 4.93 1.30
CA HIS A 95 14.86 5.04 2.08
C HIS A 95 15.59 6.35 1.77
N SER A 96 15.78 6.68 0.50
CA SER A 96 16.43 7.92 0.05
C SER A 96 15.66 9.16 0.49
N GLN A 97 14.32 9.14 0.44
CA GLN A 97 13.50 10.23 0.95
C GLN A 97 13.72 10.42 2.47
N ARG A 98 13.73 9.33 3.24
CA ARG A 98 14.00 9.39 4.68
C ARG A 98 15.39 9.91 4.99
N GLU A 99 16.40 9.49 4.23
CA GLU A 99 17.77 9.99 4.38
C GLU A 99 17.89 11.48 4.04
N SER A 100 17.20 11.94 2.99
CA SER A 100 17.16 13.36 2.63
C SER A 100 16.48 14.21 3.70
N ASP A 101 15.34 13.75 4.22
CA ASP A 101 14.63 14.44 5.32
C ASP A 101 15.46 14.48 6.60
N GLN A 102 16.20 13.40 6.88
CA GLN A 102 17.12 13.30 8.02
C GLN A 102 18.29 14.29 7.86
N GLN A 103 18.95 14.30 6.70
CA GLN A 103 20.04 15.23 6.39
C GLN A 103 19.59 16.68 6.48
N GLN A 104 18.39 17.01 5.99
CA GLN A 104 17.87 18.37 6.07
C GLN A 104 17.63 18.83 7.51
N ARG A 105 17.21 17.94 8.43
CA ARG A 105 17.10 18.28 9.86
C ARG A 105 18.46 18.51 10.48
N GLU A 106 19.43 17.64 10.19
CA GLU A 106 20.80 17.76 10.70
C GLU A 106 21.49 19.04 10.20
N GLU A 107 21.23 19.46 8.97
CA GLU A 107 21.73 20.74 8.45
C GLU A 107 21.12 21.94 9.17
N LYS A 108 19.80 21.93 9.41
CA LYS A 108 19.12 22.99 10.17
C LYS A 108 19.62 23.09 11.61
N GLU A 109 19.87 21.95 12.25
CA GLU A 109 20.42 21.90 13.61
C GLU A 109 21.85 22.43 13.64
N LYS A 110 22.69 22.08 12.66
CA LYS A 110 24.05 22.63 12.52
C LYS A 110 24.04 24.13 12.28
N GLU A 111 23.13 24.65 11.46
CA GLU A 111 22.98 26.08 11.22
C GLU A 111 22.60 26.81 12.52
N SER A 112 21.61 26.30 13.24
CA SER A 112 21.20 26.85 14.55
C SER A 112 22.33 26.84 15.59
N LEU A 113 23.05 25.72 15.72
CA LEU A 113 24.20 25.62 16.62
C LEU A 113 25.34 26.58 16.23
N ASN A 114 25.52 26.82 14.93
CA ASN A 114 26.52 27.76 14.44
C ASN A 114 26.13 29.22 14.77
N GLU A 115 24.86 29.57 14.63
CA GLU A 115 24.34 30.87 15.06
C GLU A 115 24.56 31.11 16.56
N GLU A 116 24.22 30.12 17.39
CA GLU A 116 24.44 30.17 18.84
C GLU A 116 25.93 30.32 19.19
N LEU A 117 26.81 29.60 18.48
CA LEU A 117 28.26 29.71 18.66
C LEU A 117 28.77 31.11 18.30
N HIS A 118 28.23 31.73 17.24
CA HIS A 118 28.56 33.10 16.88
C HIS A 118 28.06 34.12 17.92
N GLU A 119 26.88 33.90 18.49
CA GLU A 119 26.32 34.70 19.59
C GLU A 119 27.20 34.64 20.84
N LEU A 120 27.49 33.43 21.32
CA LEU A 120 28.38 33.20 22.46
C LEU A 120 29.76 33.81 22.24
N LYS A 121 30.28 33.78 21.00
CA LYS A 121 31.55 34.42 20.64
C LYS A 121 31.49 35.95 20.78
N ARG A 122 30.39 36.58 20.38
CA ARG A 122 30.16 38.03 20.56
C ARG A 122 30.06 38.39 22.05
N GLU A 123 29.30 37.61 22.83
CA GLU A 123 29.16 37.82 24.26
C GLU A 123 30.49 37.64 25.01
N ASN A 124 31.26 36.60 24.67
CA ASN A 124 32.58 36.37 25.27
C ASN A 124 33.54 37.54 25.02
N LYS A 125 33.49 38.12 23.82
CA LYS A 125 34.27 39.33 23.49
C LYS A 125 33.85 40.51 24.36
N LEU A 126 32.55 40.76 24.49
CA LEU A 126 32.03 41.85 25.30
C LEU A 126 32.32 41.67 26.79
N LEU A 127 32.26 40.44 27.30
CA LEU A 127 32.66 40.11 28.67
C LEU A 127 34.15 40.36 28.90
N LYS A 128 35.03 40.01 27.96
CA LYS A 128 36.47 40.33 28.04
C LYS A 128 36.72 41.83 28.10
N GLU A 129 36.00 42.62 27.29
CA GLU A 129 36.09 44.09 27.32
C GLU A 129 35.61 44.66 28.66
N LYS A 130 34.51 44.14 29.22
CA LYS A 130 34.02 44.50 30.57
C LYS A 130 35.05 44.18 31.66
N ILE A 131 35.67 43.00 31.62
CA ILE A 131 36.72 42.61 32.58
C ILE A 131 37.93 43.54 32.46
N ALA A 132 38.35 43.87 31.24
CA ALA A 132 39.45 44.80 31.00
C ALA A 132 39.15 46.20 31.57
N LEU A 133 37.95 46.72 31.32
CA LEU A 133 37.51 48.03 31.83
C LEU A 133 37.40 48.04 33.37
N ALA A 134 36.88 46.96 33.97
CA ALA A 134 36.85 46.80 35.42
C ALA A 134 38.26 46.76 36.02
N SER A 135 39.20 46.08 35.36
CA SER A 135 40.61 46.03 35.77
C SER A 135 41.28 47.41 35.72
N GLN A 136 41.02 48.20 34.66
CA GLN A 136 41.53 49.56 34.54
C GLN A 136 40.98 50.47 35.65
N LYS A 137 39.67 50.39 35.94
CA LYS A 137 39.07 51.12 37.07
C LYS A 137 39.67 50.71 38.41
N LYS A 138 39.87 49.41 38.63
CA LYS A 138 40.57 48.89 39.82
C LYS A 138 41.96 49.51 39.96
N GLN A 139 42.74 49.53 38.88
CA GLN A 139 44.07 50.14 38.88
C GLN A 139 44.02 51.64 39.21
N HIS A 140 43.07 52.37 38.63
CA HIS A 140 42.87 53.79 38.93
C HIS A 140 42.58 54.03 40.42
N PHE A 141 41.64 53.28 41.00
CA PHE A 141 41.34 53.37 42.43
C PHE A 141 42.54 52.96 43.29
N GLU A 142 43.31 51.96 42.88
CA GLU A 142 44.50 51.55 43.61
C GLU A 142 45.58 52.65 43.62
N CYS A 143 45.78 53.34 42.49
CA CYS A 143 46.65 54.52 42.43
C CYS A 143 46.13 55.66 43.32
N GLU A 144 44.82 55.90 43.33
CA GLU A 144 44.20 56.93 44.14
C GLU A 144 44.30 56.63 45.64
N ILE A 145 44.07 55.38 46.04
CA ILE A 145 44.28 54.92 47.42
C ILE A 145 45.75 55.11 47.83
N LYS A 146 46.71 54.75 46.96
CA LYS A 146 48.13 54.98 47.23
C LYS A 146 48.44 56.47 47.42
N ARG A 147 47.86 57.34 46.57
CA ARG A 147 47.98 58.81 46.67
C ARG A 147 47.40 59.35 47.97
N LEU A 148 46.18 58.94 48.33
CA LEU A 148 45.49 59.35 49.56
C LEU A 148 46.21 58.84 50.81
N ASN A 149 46.64 57.58 50.84
CA ASN A 149 47.43 57.02 51.94
C ASN A 149 48.74 57.78 52.14
N LYS A 150 49.38 58.21 51.05
CA LYS A 150 50.58 59.05 51.11
C LYS A 150 50.28 60.42 51.70
N ALA A 151 49.23 61.09 51.22
CA ALA A 151 48.77 62.37 51.77
C ALA A 151 48.41 62.26 53.26
N LEU A 152 47.73 61.19 53.66
CA LEU A 152 47.38 60.89 55.05
C LEU A 152 48.63 60.66 55.91
N GLN A 153 49.59 59.88 55.44
CA GLN A 153 50.86 59.69 56.15
C GLN A 153 51.65 60.99 56.30
N ASP A 154 51.64 61.85 55.27
CA ASP A 154 52.32 63.13 55.32
C ASP A 154 51.59 64.11 56.27
N ALA A 155 50.26 64.11 56.29
CA ALA A 155 49.45 64.85 57.26
C ALA A 155 49.68 64.35 58.70
N LEU A 156 49.67 63.03 58.92
CA LEU A 156 49.98 62.44 60.24
C LEU A 156 51.42 62.70 60.67
N LYS A 157 52.39 62.78 59.76
CA LYS A 157 53.75 63.21 60.11
C LYS A 157 53.83 64.69 60.50
N MET A 158 52.88 65.51 60.05
CA MET A 158 52.74 66.91 60.44
C MET A 158 51.95 67.05 61.76
N GLU A 159 50.90 66.25 61.96
CA GLU A 159 50.03 66.24 63.15
C GLU A 159 50.58 65.42 64.32
N CYS A 160 51.49 64.46 64.11
CA CYS A 160 52.27 63.83 65.19
C CYS A 160 53.24 64.82 65.87
N SER A 161 53.24 66.09 65.45
CA SER A 161 53.85 67.24 66.14
C SER A 161 52.86 68.04 67.02
N SER A 162 51.55 67.75 66.97
CA SER A 162 50.50 68.40 67.76
C SER A 162 49.22 67.55 67.87
N SER A 163 48.83 67.13 69.09
CA SER A 163 47.57 66.40 69.33
C SER A 163 46.34 67.22 68.91
N PRO A 164 45.28 66.60 68.39
CA PRO A 164 44.10 66.44 69.25
C PRO A 164 43.15 65.26 68.93
N GLU A 165 42.71 64.66 70.04
CA GLU A 165 41.37 64.23 70.42
C GLU A 165 40.16 64.59 69.53
N ASP A 166 39.22 63.62 69.49
CA ASP A 166 37.75 63.75 69.42
C ASP A 166 37.05 63.82 68.03
N CYS A 167 36.72 62.64 67.45
CA CYS A 167 35.79 62.53 66.29
C CYS A 167 34.95 61.24 66.21
N LEU A 168 34.88 60.42 67.27
CA LEU A 168 34.28 59.07 67.20
C LEU A 168 32.73 59.05 67.20
N ARG A 169 32.05 60.17 67.42
CA ARG A 169 30.60 60.18 67.70
C ARG A 169 29.67 60.46 66.51
N LYS A 170 30.20 60.89 65.36
CA LYS A 170 29.38 61.34 64.20
C LYS A 170 29.10 60.25 63.15
N SER A 171 29.85 59.15 63.14
CA SER A 171 29.79 58.14 62.07
C SER A 171 28.66 57.12 62.18
N GLU A 172 28.12 56.85 63.38
CA GLU A 172 27.05 55.86 63.57
C GLU A 172 25.71 56.31 62.99
N MET A 173 25.42 57.61 63.01
CA MET A 173 24.11 58.13 62.58
C MET A 173 23.97 58.26 61.05
N GLU A 174 25.08 58.39 60.33
CA GLU A 174 25.10 58.39 58.86
C GLU A 174 24.97 56.95 58.32
N CYS A 175 25.62 55.96 58.93
CA CYS A 175 25.51 54.54 58.54
C CYS A 175 24.06 54.03 58.51
N SER A 176 23.27 54.35 59.54
CA SER A 176 21.86 53.97 59.63
C SER A 176 21.00 54.58 58.51
N HIS A 177 21.33 55.80 58.06
CA HIS A 177 20.59 56.47 57.00
C HIS A 177 20.95 55.89 55.62
N GLU A 178 22.21 55.55 55.38
CA GLU A 178 22.65 54.84 54.17
C GLU A 178 22.00 53.44 54.07
N GLU A 179 21.92 52.69 55.16
CA GLU A 179 21.26 51.37 55.22
C GLU A 179 19.76 51.47 54.90
N MET A 180 19.06 52.46 55.46
CA MET A 180 17.64 52.67 55.14
C MET A 180 17.42 53.05 53.66
N ARG A 181 18.37 53.78 53.04
CA ARG A 181 18.31 54.09 51.60
C ARG A 181 18.46 52.83 50.74
N THR A 182 19.34 51.91 51.09
CA THR A 182 19.54 50.67 50.33
C THR A 182 18.36 49.73 50.49
N GLU A 183 17.80 49.61 51.69
CA GLU A 183 16.57 48.84 51.94
C GLU A 183 15.39 49.34 51.10
N MET A 184 15.21 50.66 51.03
CA MET A 184 14.15 51.26 50.21
C MET A 184 14.32 50.95 48.72
N GLU A 185 15.56 50.98 48.21
CA GLU A 185 15.84 50.66 46.80
C GLU A 185 15.64 49.16 46.51
N VAL A 186 16.02 48.28 47.43
CA VAL A 186 15.76 46.83 47.31
C VAL A 186 14.26 46.55 47.25
N LEU A 187 13.47 47.17 48.13
CA LEU A 187 12.01 47.01 48.12
C LEU A 187 11.40 47.53 46.82
N LYS A 188 11.90 48.65 46.29
CA LYS A 188 11.45 49.20 45.00
C LYS A 188 11.76 48.26 43.84
N GLN A 189 12.96 47.69 43.79
CA GLN A 189 13.32 46.67 42.81
C GLN A 189 12.46 45.41 42.96
N GLN A 190 12.17 44.99 44.19
CA GLN A 190 11.32 43.83 44.46
C GLN A 190 9.89 44.04 43.93
N VAL A 191 9.30 45.22 44.12
CA VAL A 191 7.98 45.56 43.56
C VAL A 191 8.02 45.54 42.04
N GLN A 192 9.09 46.07 41.43
CA GLN A 192 9.25 46.06 39.99
C GLN A 192 9.33 44.62 39.43
N ILE A 193 10.11 43.74 40.06
CA ILE A 193 10.22 42.33 39.66
C ILE A 193 8.84 41.65 39.75
N TYR A 194 8.10 41.84 40.84
CA TYR A 194 6.76 41.25 40.96
C TYR A 194 5.77 41.79 39.93
N GLU A 195 5.87 43.06 39.55
CA GLU A 195 5.04 43.63 38.50
C GLU A 195 5.37 43.02 37.13
N GLU A 196 6.66 42.85 36.82
CA GLU A 196 7.13 42.18 35.60
C GLU A 196 6.68 40.72 35.55
N ASP A 197 6.85 39.98 36.65
CA ASP A 197 6.41 38.58 36.76
C ASP A 197 4.89 38.45 36.61
N PHE A 198 4.11 39.34 37.23
CA PHE A 198 2.66 39.33 37.08
C PHE A 198 2.23 39.57 35.63
N LYS A 199 2.85 40.54 34.94
CA LYS A 199 2.57 40.81 33.52
C LYS A 199 2.95 39.61 32.65
N LYS A 200 4.10 38.99 32.92
CA LYS A 200 4.57 37.81 32.19
C LYS A 200 3.63 36.63 32.37
N GLU A 201 3.31 36.28 33.61
CA GLU A 201 2.34 35.22 33.95
C GLU A 201 0.98 35.47 33.27
N ARG A 202 0.51 36.73 33.28
CA ARG A 202 -0.74 37.10 32.62
C ARG A 202 -0.68 36.88 31.11
N SER A 203 0.42 37.26 30.46
CA SER A 203 0.64 37.07 29.02
C SER A 203 0.79 35.59 28.63
N ASP A 204 1.47 34.80 29.46
CA ASP A 204 1.63 33.36 29.27
C ASP A 204 0.27 32.65 29.37
N ARG A 205 -0.56 33.07 30.32
CA ARG A 205 -1.93 32.56 30.46
C ARG A 205 -2.81 32.89 29.25
N GLU A 206 -2.65 34.06 28.63
CA GLU A 206 -3.39 34.41 27.42
C GLU A 206 -2.94 33.59 26.23
N ARG A 207 -1.63 33.44 26.04
CA ARG A 207 -1.07 32.58 24.98
C ARG A 207 -1.56 31.14 25.12
N LEU A 208 -1.48 30.57 26.32
CA LEU A 208 -1.95 29.21 26.58
C LEU A 208 -3.46 29.07 26.35
N ASN A 209 -4.26 30.08 26.70
CA ASN A 209 -5.69 30.06 26.44
C ASN A 209 -6.01 30.13 24.94
N GLN A 210 -5.26 30.92 24.17
CA GLN A 210 -5.38 30.96 22.70
C GLN A 210 -5.04 29.59 22.08
N GLU A 211 -3.92 28.98 22.47
CA GLU A 211 -3.53 27.64 21.99
C GLU A 211 -4.60 26.59 22.33
N LYS A 212 -5.16 26.66 23.55
CA LYS A 212 -6.27 25.80 23.96
C LYS A 212 -7.49 25.98 23.06
N GLU A 213 -7.86 27.22 22.72
CA GLU A 213 -8.99 27.51 21.84
C GLU A 213 -8.75 27.02 20.41
N GLU A 214 -7.53 27.20 19.87
CA GLU A 214 -7.13 26.69 18.56
C GLU A 214 -7.18 25.16 18.52
N LEU A 215 -6.62 24.48 19.52
CA LEU A 215 -6.69 23.03 19.64
C LEU A 215 -8.14 22.54 19.76
N GLN A 216 -8.99 23.26 20.48
CA GLN A 216 -10.40 22.95 20.60
C GLN A 216 -11.13 23.09 19.25
N GLN A 217 -10.82 24.12 18.44
CA GLN A 217 -11.37 24.27 17.09
C GLN A 217 -10.88 23.16 16.15
N ILE A 218 -9.59 22.82 16.17
CA ILE A 218 -9.02 21.72 15.37
C ILE A 218 -9.70 20.39 15.75
N ASN A 219 -9.94 20.16 17.03
CA ASN A 219 -10.64 18.96 17.49
C ASN A 219 -12.09 18.91 16.98
N GLN A 220 -12.84 20.02 17.10
CA GLN A 220 -14.22 20.11 16.60
C GLN A 220 -14.32 19.90 15.08
N THR A 221 -13.41 20.50 14.31
CA THR A 221 -13.37 20.33 12.86
C THR A 221 -13.02 18.88 12.47
N SER A 222 -12.04 18.28 13.15
CA SER A 222 -11.68 16.87 12.96
C SER A 222 -12.85 15.94 13.28
N GLN A 223 -13.55 16.18 14.39
CA GLN A 223 -14.75 15.41 14.76
C GLN A 223 -15.86 15.54 13.70
N THR A 224 -16.04 16.73 13.15
CA THR A 224 -17.03 16.99 12.09
C THR A 224 -16.66 16.23 10.81
N GLN A 225 -15.38 16.21 10.43
CA GLN A 225 -14.89 15.43 9.29
C GLN A 225 -15.08 13.92 9.50
N LEU A 226 -14.75 13.40 10.70
CA LEU A 226 -14.99 12.00 11.06
C LEU A 226 -16.46 11.63 10.94
N ASN A 227 -17.36 12.47 11.46
CA ASN A 227 -18.80 12.23 11.38
C ASN A 227 -19.30 12.24 9.93
N ARG A 228 -18.75 13.12 9.08
CA ARG A 228 -19.04 13.15 7.63
C ARG A 228 -18.58 11.86 6.95
N LEU A 229 -17.34 11.44 7.14
CA LEU A 229 -16.80 10.20 6.56
C LEU A 229 -17.57 8.98 7.06
N ASN A 230 -17.91 8.93 8.35
CA ASN A 230 -18.71 7.84 8.92
C ASN A 230 -20.10 7.76 8.27
N SER A 231 -20.73 8.91 8.02
CA SER A 231 -22.01 8.97 7.30
C SER A 231 -21.88 8.46 5.86
N GLN A 232 -20.79 8.81 5.17
CA GLN A 232 -20.49 8.30 3.83
C GLN A 232 -20.23 6.78 3.83
N ILE A 233 -19.46 6.27 4.79
CA ILE A 233 -19.21 4.83 4.94
C ILE A 233 -20.53 4.08 5.14
N LYS A 234 -21.41 4.58 6.01
CA LYS A 234 -22.74 3.98 6.22
C LYS A 234 -23.58 3.99 4.95
N ALA A 235 -23.59 5.09 4.19
CA ALA A 235 -24.31 5.16 2.91
C ALA A 235 -23.76 4.13 1.90
N CYS A 236 -22.43 4.06 1.75
CA CYS A 236 -21.78 3.07 0.89
C CYS A 236 -22.08 1.62 1.33
N GLN A 237 -22.13 1.35 2.64
CA GLN A 237 -22.50 0.04 3.18
C GLN A 237 -23.93 -0.36 2.79
N MET A 238 -24.89 0.57 2.93
CA MET A 238 -26.29 0.31 2.56
C MET A 238 -26.45 0.03 1.06
N GLU A 239 -25.75 0.77 0.19
CA GLU A 239 -25.77 0.49 -1.25
C GLU A 239 -25.11 -0.85 -1.59
N LYS A 240 -24.00 -1.20 -0.92
CA LYS A 240 -23.38 -2.52 -1.06
C LYS A 240 -24.38 -3.64 -0.69
N GLU A 241 -25.04 -3.53 0.46
CA GLU A 241 -26.04 -4.52 0.88
C GLU A 241 -27.22 -4.62 -0.10
N LYS A 242 -27.68 -3.49 -0.62
CA LYS A 242 -28.75 -3.45 -1.62
C LYS A 242 -28.35 -4.15 -2.92
N LEU A 243 -27.15 -3.87 -3.44
CA LEU A 243 -26.61 -4.56 -4.61
C LEU A 243 -26.42 -6.05 -4.36
N GLU A 244 -25.95 -6.43 -3.17
CA GLU A 244 -25.82 -7.84 -2.79
C GLU A 244 -27.18 -8.56 -2.74
N ARG A 245 -28.22 -7.90 -2.22
CA ARG A 245 -29.59 -8.42 -2.25
C ARG A 245 -30.10 -8.56 -3.69
N GLN A 246 -29.85 -7.57 -4.55
CA GLN A 246 -30.23 -7.64 -5.97
C GLN A 246 -29.51 -8.79 -6.69
N LEU A 247 -28.21 -8.98 -6.42
CA LEU A 247 -27.43 -10.07 -6.98
C LEU A 247 -27.95 -11.43 -6.51
N LYS A 248 -28.27 -11.58 -5.21
CA LYS A 248 -28.91 -12.79 -4.68
C LYS A 248 -30.25 -13.06 -5.35
N GLN A 249 -31.11 -12.05 -5.48
CA GLN A 249 -32.39 -12.18 -6.18
C GLN A 249 -32.22 -12.60 -7.63
N MET A 250 -31.29 -11.99 -8.37
CA MET A 250 -30.95 -12.38 -9.74
C MET A 250 -30.49 -13.85 -9.78
N TYR A 251 -29.59 -14.26 -8.88
CA TYR A 251 -29.10 -15.64 -8.82
C TYR A 251 -30.24 -16.64 -8.56
N PHE A 252 -31.17 -16.33 -7.65
CA PHE A 252 -32.37 -17.15 -7.41
C PHE A 252 -33.35 -17.15 -8.60
N LEU A 253 -33.45 -16.06 -9.37
CA LEU A 253 -34.28 -15.99 -10.57
C LEU A 253 -33.68 -16.79 -11.74
N THR A 254 -32.36 -16.71 -11.91
CA THR A 254 -31.61 -17.47 -12.93
C THR A 254 -31.57 -18.97 -12.59
N SER A 255 -31.59 -19.33 -11.30
CA SER A 255 -31.64 -20.72 -10.85
C SER A 255 -33.00 -21.41 -11.08
N ASN A 256 -34.05 -20.68 -11.47
CA ASN A 256 -35.36 -21.26 -11.84
C ASN A 256 -35.48 -21.61 -13.33
N TYR A 257 -34.51 -21.23 -14.18
CA TYR A 257 -34.49 -21.61 -15.59
C TYR A 257 -33.32 -22.55 -15.88
N GLY A 258 -33.53 -23.84 -15.61
CA GLY A 258 -32.92 -24.89 -16.43
C GLY A 258 -31.86 -25.78 -15.80
N TRP A 259 -32.11 -26.40 -14.65
CA TRP A 259 -31.36 -27.60 -14.24
C TRP A 259 -32.31 -28.67 -13.67
N ASN A 260 -33.23 -29.17 -14.52
CA ASN A 260 -33.85 -30.48 -14.31
C ASN A 260 -32.88 -31.56 -14.81
N PHE A 261 -31.87 -31.91 -14.00
CA PHE A 261 -31.26 -33.22 -14.11
C PHE A 261 -31.85 -34.08 -13.01
N HIS A 262 -32.68 -35.04 -13.43
CA HIS A 262 -33.03 -36.21 -12.64
C HIS A 262 -31.73 -36.94 -12.28
N LEU A 263 -31.14 -36.60 -11.13
CA LEU A 263 -30.24 -37.54 -10.48
C LEU A 263 -31.15 -38.62 -9.87
N ARG A 264 -31.31 -39.69 -10.64
CA ARG A 264 -31.95 -40.93 -10.21
C ARG A 264 -31.21 -41.43 -8.98
N ASP A 265 -31.83 -41.27 -7.83
CA ASP A 265 -31.36 -41.78 -6.55
C ASP A 265 -31.98 -43.17 -6.31
N PRO A 266 -31.18 -44.24 -6.14
CA PRO A 266 -31.65 -45.45 -5.51
C PRO A 266 -31.37 -45.35 -4.00
N CYS A 267 -32.42 -45.08 -3.22
CA CYS A 267 -32.83 -45.80 -2.00
C CYS A 267 -31.73 -46.68 -1.34
N LEU A 268 -31.39 -46.62 -0.04
CA LEU A 268 -32.11 -46.21 1.18
C LEU A 268 -31.13 -46.45 2.39
N PRO A 269 -31.54 -46.31 3.67
CA PRO A 269 -30.96 -45.44 4.71
C PRO A 269 -29.97 -46.15 5.66
N THR A 270 -29.31 -45.41 6.57
CA THR A 270 -29.19 -45.69 8.02
C THR A 270 -28.04 -44.90 8.67
N GLY A 271 -28.35 -44.20 9.77
CA GLY A 271 -27.40 -44.01 10.88
C GLY A 271 -26.99 -42.57 11.21
N PRO A 272 -27.36 -42.03 12.39
CA PRO A 272 -26.93 -40.72 12.86
C PRO A 272 -25.66 -40.80 13.70
N GLY A 273 -24.70 -39.90 13.45
CA GLY A 273 -23.66 -39.55 14.42
C GLY A 273 -22.24 -39.53 13.86
N ALA A 274 -21.74 -38.34 13.55
CA ALA A 274 -20.35 -37.95 13.82
C ALA A 274 -20.19 -36.43 13.65
N VAL A 275 -19.88 -35.78 14.77
CA VAL A 275 -19.34 -34.43 14.87
C VAL A 275 -17.90 -34.45 14.37
N GLN A 276 -17.50 -33.48 13.52
CA GLN A 276 -16.18 -32.86 13.41
C GLN A 276 -16.24 -31.83 12.26
N ASP A 277 -16.33 -30.55 12.57
CA ASP A 277 -15.18 -29.64 12.61
C ASP A 277 -14.34 -29.67 11.32
N LEU A 278 -14.63 -28.73 10.42
CA LEU A 278 -13.62 -28.19 9.50
C LEU A 278 -14.08 -26.82 8.96
N GLN A 279 -13.80 -25.79 9.74
CA GLN A 279 -13.62 -24.44 9.22
C GLN A 279 -12.23 -24.39 8.55
N LYS A 280 -12.11 -24.58 7.23
CA LYS A 280 -11.06 -23.96 6.39
C LYS A 280 -11.45 -23.94 4.91
N TYR A 281 -11.19 -22.77 4.29
CA TYR A 281 -11.15 -22.40 2.86
C TYR A 281 -12.41 -21.72 2.24
N PRO A 282 -12.24 -20.49 1.69
CA PRO A 282 -13.15 -19.90 0.69
C PRO A 282 -12.84 -20.42 -0.74
N PRO A 283 -13.76 -20.20 -1.72
CA PRO A 283 -13.86 -21.01 -2.94
C PRO A 283 -12.81 -20.66 -3.99
N ASP A 284 -12.34 -21.71 -4.66
CA ASP A 284 -11.39 -21.64 -5.77
C ASP A 284 -12.08 -21.12 -7.06
N CYS A 285 -11.46 -20.09 -7.63
CA CYS A 285 -11.51 -19.58 -9.01
C CYS A 285 -12.71 -19.93 -9.93
N GLN A 286 -13.52 -18.91 -10.27
CA GLN A 286 -14.21 -18.86 -11.57
C GLN A 286 -13.77 -17.60 -12.32
N TRP A 287 -12.84 -17.77 -13.26
CA TRP A 287 -12.53 -16.75 -14.26
C TRP A 287 -13.60 -16.79 -15.35
N TYR A 288 -14.34 -15.69 -15.51
CA TYR A 288 -15.13 -15.41 -16.70
C TYR A 288 -14.72 -14.02 -17.22
N ALA A 289 -14.12 -13.99 -18.41
CA ALA A 289 -13.89 -12.76 -19.16
C ALA A 289 -15.02 -12.63 -20.20
N PRO A 290 -15.75 -11.51 -20.28
CA PRO A 290 -16.69 -11.28 -21.37
C PRO A 290 -15.94 -11.02 -22.68
N ASP A 291 -16.20 -11.84 -23.70
CA ASP A 291 -15.73 -11.63 -25.07
C ASP A 291 -16.30 -10.30 -25.63
N LEU A 292 -15.43 -9.30 -25.77
CA LEU A 292 -15.66 -8.16 -26.65
C LEU A 292 -14.61 -8.23 -27.76
N PHE A 293 -15.01 -8.75 -28.92
CA PHE A 293 -14.24 -8.61 -30.16
C PHE A 293 -14.13 -7.13 -30.55
N PRO A 294 -12.94 -6.63 -30.96
CA PRO A 294 -12.85 -5.37 -31.68
C PRO A 294 -13.02 -5.58 -33.20
N PRO A 295 -13.49 -4.57 -33.95
CA PRO A 295 -13.77 -4.70 -35.37
C PRO A 295 -12.49 -4.65 -36.22
N ASP A 296 -12.58 -5.39 -37.32
CA ASP A 296 -11.68 -5.51 -38.45
C ASP A 296 -11.19 -4.14 -38.97
N VAL A 297 -9.86 -3.92 -39.03
CA VAL A 297 -9.26 -2.83 -39.81
C VAL A 297 -8.02 -3.35 -40.52
N GLN A 298 -8.10 -3.26 -41.85
CA GLN A 298 -7.14 -3.70 -42.83
C GLN A 298 -5.82 -2.94 -42.79
N ASP A 299 -4.76 -3.66 -43.16
CA ASP A 299 -3.45 -3.17 -43.55
C ASP A 299 -3.51 -1.96 -44.49
N LYS A 300 -2.82 -0.87 -44.13
CA LYS A 300 -2.01 -0.11 -45.10
C LYS A 300 -0.73 0.41 -44.46
N ALA A 301 0.38 -0.12 -44.96
CA ALA A 301 1.69 0.46 -44.87
C ALA A 301 1.70 1.92 -45.37
N ASN A 302 2.34 2.81 -44.62
CA ASN A 302 3.11 3.91 -45.18
C ASN A 302 4.22 4.26 -44.18
N GLY A 303 5.45 4.02 -44.63
CA GLY A 303 6.67 4.33 -43.88
C GLY A 303 6.93 5.83 -43.86
N PHE A 304 7.46 6.29 -42.73
CA PHE A 304 8.18 7.56 -42.68
C PHE A 304 9.63 7.30 -42.26
N SER A 305 10.50 7.48 -43.26
CA SER A 305 11.93 7.65 -43.17
C SER A 305 12.26 8.81 -42.23
N SER A 306 13.17 8.60 -41.28
CA SER A 306 13.85 9.69 -40.55
C SER A 306 15.32 9.66 -40.93
N GLU A 307 15.67 10.53 -41.87
CA GLU A 307 17.03 10.80 -42.29
C GLU A 307 17.66 11.80 -41.31
N LYS A 308 18.70 11.35 -40.61
CA LYS A 308 19.67 12.21 -39.93
C LYS A 308 20.43 13.03 -40.98
N LYS A 309 20.58 14.34 -40.76
CA LYS A 309 21.83 15.03 -41.12
C LYS A 309 22.10 16.24 -40.24
N ALA A 310 23.33 16.24 -39.74
CA ALA A 310 23.97 17.31 -39.00
C ALA A 310 24.64 18.32 -39.95
N ASN A 311 25.07 19.42 -39.33
CA ASN A 311 26.15 20.34 -39.67
C ASN A 311 25.82 21.70 -40.32
N ALA A 312 26.54 22.68 -39.74
CA ALA A 312 26.78 24.08 -40.08
C ALA A 312 25.67 25.07 -39.70
#